data_AF-A0A2H6F8J4-F1
#
_entry.id   AF-A0A2H6F8J4-F1
#
_cell.length_a   1.000
_cell.length_b   1.000
_cell.length_c   1.000
_cell.angle_alpha   90.00
_cell.angle_beta   90.00
_cell.angle_gamma   90.00
#
_symmetry.space_group_name_H-M   'P 1'
#
loop_
_entity.id
_entity.type
_entity.pdbx_description
1 polymer ?
#
loop_
_entity_poly.entity_id
_entity_poly.type
_entity_poly.pdbx_seq_one_letter_code
_entity_poly.pdbx_strand_id
1 'polypeptide(L)'
;MEKDIRKVWRALRGIVKDGCTFAEIKELVGAGGLPVEELSHLQQRSLPAKGASKSELLDAVDDLIKKEDEPAEAIQHFLGDFLHRKRHLHEKVAECVQRFGWHLAEGVLQPDDLQVEGATRDLSTDIRELLRTAYRRYAQSDYSGAMTSICSAVDSLTTEVYQQHDLGSPHDDSYQKRANRSFLALESQIKANLSAGHLAADEIERVWKNYKGSLNQAAYVLGSFRRNSSDVHGVTECPPELVRHAIDCGTFIVRSTTAGMDGDAQLGSRGFFSPSPHSTVQGASQRLPGPVCRE
;
A
#
# COMPACT_ATOMS: atom_id res chain seq x y z
N MET A 1 -6.11 15.55 -8.71
CA MET A 1 -5.92 16.52 -7.63
C MET A 1 -4.55 16.24 -7.04
N GLU A 2 -3.56 17.07 -7.36
CA GLU A 2 -2.20 16.92 -6.85
C GLU A 2 -2.22 16.97 -5.31
N LYS A 3 -1.76 15.90 -4.67
CA LYS A 3 -1.75 15.81 -3.20
C LYS A 3 -0.54 16.58 -2.69
N ASP A 4 -0.79 17.84 -2.37
CA ASP A 4 0.21 18.77 -1.86
C ASP A 4 0.54 18.47 -0.38
N ILE A 5 1.71 17.86 -0.15
CA ILE A 5 2.23 17.56 1.21
C ILE A 5 2.41 18.83 2.05
N ARG A 6 2.53 20.02 1.44
CA ARG A 6 2.60 21.29 2.18
C ARG A 6 1.30 21.58 2.94
N LYS A 7 0.14 21.11 2.44
CA LYS A 7 -1.14 21.19 3.17
C LYS A 7 -1.12 20.32 4.42
N VAL A 8 -0.50 19.14 4.32
CA VAL A 8 -0.33 18.22 5.45
C VAL A 8 0.60 18.84 6.49
N TRP A 9 1.74 19.39 6.07
CA TRP A 9 2.67 20.10 6.94
C TRP A 9 1.97 21.21 7.74
N ARG A 10 1.19 22.07 7.08
CA ARG A 10 0.44 23.15 7.76
C ARG A 10 -0.53 22.63 8.82
N ALA A 11 -1.16 21.49 8.59
CA ALA A 11 -2.04 20.87 9.57
C ALA A 11 -1.28 20.24 10.75
N LEU A 12 -0.10 19.66 10.48
CA LEU A 12 0.77 19.06 11.50
C LEU A 12 1.49 20.10 12.37
N ARG A 13 1.61 21.34 11.89
CA ARG A 13 2.28 22.45 12.59
C ARG A 13 1.80 22.62 14.05
N GLY A 14 0.49 22.46 14.29
CA GLY A 14 -0.07 22.52 15.65
C GLY A 14 0.42 21.38 16.54
N ILE A 15 0.49 20.16 15.99
CA ILE A 15 0.97 18.97 16.71
C ILE A 15 2.46 19.12 17.06
N VAL A 16 3.27 19.62 16.11
CA VAL A 16 4.70 19.89 16.34
C VAL A 16 4.89 20.97 17.42
N LYS A 17 4.13 22.07 17.36
CA LYS A 17 4.20 23.16 18.34
C LYS A 17 3.93 22.68 19.77
N ASP A 18 2.94 21.80 19.93
CA ASP A 18 2.53 21.28 21.24
C ASP A 18 3.45 20.17 21.72
N GLY A 19 3.96 19.32 20.81
CA GLY A 19 4.76 18.14 21.12
C GLY A 19 6.28 18.37 21.26
N CYS A 20 6.80 19.48 20.73
CA CYS A 20 8.22 19.80 20.74
C CYS A 20 8.55 21.08 21.49
N THR A 21 9.70 21.13 22.16
CA THR A 21 10.32 22.35 22.66
C THR A 21 10.90 23.18 21.51
N PHE A 22 11.23 24.44 21.76
CA PHE A 22 11.83 25.31 20.75
C PHE A 22 13.17 24.78 20.25
N ALA A 23 13.99 24.21 21.14
CA ALA A 23 15.26 23.59 20.79
C ALA A 23 15.05 22.33 19.94
N GLU A 24 14.12 21.46 20.35
CA GLU A 24 13.79 20.24 19.58
C GLU A 24 13.32 20.58 18.16
N ILE A 25 12.54 21.65 17.96
CA ILE A 25 12.14 22.08 16.62
C ILE A 25 13.37 22.43 15.77
N LYS A 26 14.34 23.16 16.31
CA LYS A 26 15.58 23.49 15.59
C LYS A 26 16.42 22.27 15.26
N GLU A 27 16.51 21.32 16.17
CA GLU A 27 17.21 20.05 15.92
C GLU A 27 16.53 19.24 14.81
N LEU A 28 15.20 19.22 14.78
CA LEU A 28 14.43 18.56 13.72
C LEU A 28 14.59 19.25 12.36
N VAL A 29 14.63 20.59 12.34
CA VAL A 29 14.94 21.37 11.12
C VAL A 29 16.29 20.95 10.57
N GLY A 30 17.33 20.93 11.41
CA GLY A 30 18.68 20.53 10.99
C GLY A 30 18.75 19.07 10.54
N ALA A 31 18.09 18.15 11.25
CA ALA A 31 18.04 16.75 10.87
C ALA A 31 17.25 16.50 9.57
N GLY A 32 16.27 17.36 9.28
CA GLY A 32 15.52 17.36 8.03
C GLY A 32 16.29 17.93 6.82
N GLY A 33 17.54 18.36 7.01
CA GLY A 33 18.39 18.93 5.95
C GLY A 33 18.15 20.40 5.65
N LEU A 34 17.28 21.08 6.40
CA LEU A 34 17.01 22.51 6.23
C LEU A 34 18.12 23.37 6.86
N PRO A 35 18.42 24.56 6.29
CA PRO A 35 19.50 25.43 6.75
C PRO A 35 19.18 26.10 8.11
N VAL A 36 19.39 25.37 9.20
CA VAL A 36 19.06 25.77 10.57
C VAL A 36 19.80 27.03 11.03
N GLU A 37 20.95 27.33 10.43
CA GLU A 37 21.73 28.55 10.64
C GLU A 37 20.95 29.82 10.30
N GLU A 38 20.03 29.78 9.34
CA GLU A 38 19.14 30.90 9.03
C GLU A 38 18.21 31.21 10.22
N LEU A 39 17.93 30.23 11.08
CA LEU A 39 17.09 30.39 12.27
C LEU A 39 17.89 30.76 13.53
N SER A 40 19.21 30.95 13.43
CA SER A 40 20.09 31.22 14.58
C SER A 40 19.70 32.46 15.37
N HIS A 41 19.19 33.50 14.68
CA HIS A 41 18.70 34.74 15.26
C HIS A 41 17.45 34.56 16.15
N LEU A 42 16.67 33.50 15.94
CA LEU A 42 15.49 33.18 16.73
C LEU A 42 15.90 32.45 18.01
N GLN A 43 15.80 33.12 19.15
CA GLN A 43 16.10 32.51 20.46
C GLN A 43 14.89 32.62 21.39
N GLN A 44 14.52 31.51 22.01
CA GLN A 44 13.53 31.51 23.08
C GLN A 44 14.19 32.10 24.33
N ARG A 45 13.71 33.25 24.79
CA ARG A 45 14.18 33.92 26.02
C ARG A 45 13.11 33.85 27.09
N SER A 46 13.53 33.85 28.34
CA SER A 46 12.65 33.74 29.52
C SER A 46 11.66 34.89 29.68
N LEU A 47 11.88 36.03 29.02
CA LEU A 47 10.94 37.14 28.96
C LEU A 47 10.19 37.15 27.61
N PRO A 48 8.86 36.99 27.59
CA PRO A 48 8.05 36.92 26.36
C PRO A 48 8.22 38.13 25.43
N ALA A 49 8.56 39.30 25.99
CA ALA A 49 8.73 40.54 25.24
C ALA A 49 10.07 40.65 24.48
N LYS A 50 11.00 39.69 24.62
CA LYS A 50 12.35 39.75 24.02
C LYS A 50 12.82 38.46 23.36
N GLY A 51 11.97 37.42 23.29
CA GLY A 51 12.32 36.12 22.72
C GLY A 51 11.31 35.69 21.66
N ALA A 52 11.78 34.88 20.71
CA ALA A 52 10.91 34.28 19.71
C ALA A 52 10.04 33.19 20.35
N SER A 53 8.77 33.19 20.00
CA SER A 53 7.80 32.14 20.29
C SER A 53 8.01 30.93 19.38
N LYS A 54 7.49 29.75 19.78
CA LYS A 54 7.47 28.57 18.90
C LYS A 54 6.67 28.82 17.61
N SER A 55 5.66 29.70 17.67
CA SER A 55 4.88 30.07 16.49
C SER A 55 5.76 30.79 15.47
N GLU A 56 6.50 31.83 15.90
CA GLU A 56 7.43 32.57 15.03
C GLU A 56 8.54 31.67 14.49
N LEU A 57 9.05 30.74 15.30
CA LEU A 57 10.01 29.73 14.81
C LEU A 57 9.41 28.89 13.68
N LEU A 58 8.19 28.39 13.85
CA LEU A 58 7.53 27.59 12.82
C LEU A 58 7.14 28.40 11.58
N ASP A 59 6.85 29.71 11.72
CA ASP A 59 6.67 30.59 10.56
C ASP A 59 7.97 30.70 9.75
N ALA A 60 9.11 30.84 10.43
CA ALA A 60 10.41 30.86 9.76
C ALA A 60 10.76 29.49 9.12
N VAL A 61 10.36 28.37 9.74
CA VAL A 61 10.48 27.04 9.12
C VAL A 61 9.61 26.92 7.87
N ASP A 62 8.39 27.47 7.89
CA ASP A 62 7.52 27.52 6.70
C ASP A 62 8.21 28.26 5.55
N ASP A 63 8.96 29.32 5.86
CA ASP A 63 9.72 30.09 4.86
C ASP A 63 10.96 29.35 4.36
N LEU A 64 11.65 28.57 5.21
CA LEU A 64 12.73 27.69 4.74
C LEU A 64 12.21 26.63 3.79
N ILE A 65 11.15 25.91 4.17
CA ILE A 65 10.54 24.87 3.32
C ILE A 65 10.10 25.47 1.97
N LYS A 66 9.60 26.71 1.92
CA LYS A 66 9.22 27.35 0.65
C LYS A 66 10.40 27.63 -0.29
N LYS A 67 11.61 27.81 0.25
CA LYS A 67 12.83 28.13 -0.51
C LYS A 67 13.54 26.89 -1.03
N GLU A 68 13.26 25.71 -0.47
CA GLU A 68 13.83 24.45 -0.94
C GLU A 68 13.38 24.13 -2.37
N ASP A 69 14.30 23.56 -3.16
CA ASP A 69 13.99 23.04 -4.49
C ASP A 69 13.02 21.84 -4.39
N GLU A 70 13.20 21.00 -3.36
CA GLU A 70 12.42 19.79 -3.10
C GLU A 70 11.71 19.82 -1.73
N PRO A 71 10.68 20.67 -1.57
CA PRO A 71 10.02 20.89 -0.27
C PRO A 71 9.30 19.65 0.26
N ALA A 72 8.90 18.74 -0.63
CA ALA A 72 8.26 17.50 -0.23
C ALA A 72 9.23 16.59 0.54
N GLU A 73 10.47 16.50 0.07
CA GLU A 73 11.52 15.70 0.69
C GLU A 73 11.91 16.28 2.06
N ALA A 74 12.10 17.59 2.15
CA ALA A 74 12.38 18.27 3.42
C ALA A 74 11.28 18.02 4.47
N ILE A 75 10.00 18.07 4.06
CA ILE A 75 8.87 17.75 4.94
C ILE A 75 8.90 16.27 5.37
N GLN A 76 9.18 15.35 4.45
CA GLN A 76 9.26 13.91 4.77
C GLN A 76 10.39 13.61 5.76
N HIS A 77 11.58 14.17 5.54
CA HIS A 77 12.71 13.99 6.45
C HIS A 77 12.41 14.58 7.83
N PHE A 78 11.91 15.82 7.89
CA PHE A 78 11.52 16.45 9.15
C PHE A 78 10.51 15.57 9.93
N LEU A 79 9.47 15.09 9.24
CA LEU A 79 8.41 14.31 9.88
C LEU A 79 8.86 12.91 10.27
N GLY A 80 9.69 12.25 9.45
CA GLY A 80 10.29 10.97 9.78
C GLY A 80 11.10 11.06 11.08
N ASP A 81 11.93 12.11 11.20
CA ASP A 81 12.75 12.34 12.39
C ASP A 81 11.89 12.72 13.61
N PHE A 82 10.88 13.56 13.42
CA PHE A 82 9.91 13.93 14.45
C PHE A 82 9.18 12.69 15.01
N LEU A 83 8.67 11.82 14.13
CA LEU A 83 7.96 10.61 14.50
C LEU A 83 8.89 9.55 15.10
N HIS A 84 10.14 9.49 14.68
CA HIS A 84 11.14 8.63 15.31
C HIS A 84 11.35 9.01 16.79
N ARG A 85 11.49 10.31 17.08
CA ARG A 85 11.71 10.84 18.43
C ARG A 85 10.43 10.87 19.29
N LYS A 86 9.26 11.11 18.67
CA LYS A 86 7.98 11.30 19.35
C LYS A 86 6.97 10.20 19.00
N ARG A 87 7.34 8.94 19.27
CA ARG A 87 6.49 7.77 18.97
C ARG A 87 5.07 7.84 19.53
N HIS A 88 4.90 8.46 20.70
CA HIS A 88 3.59 8.66 21.33
C HIS A 88 2.66 9.61 20.56
N LEU A 89 3.16 10.37 19.56
CA LEU A 89 2.35 11.25 18.72
C LEU A 89 1.94 10.60 17.39
N HIS A 90 2.34 9.35 17.13
CA HIS A 90 2.04 8.64 15.87
C HIS A 90 0.54 8.61 15.58
N GLU A 91 -0.28 8.21 16.54
CA GLU A 91 -1.73 8.12 16.36
C GLU A 91 -2.36 9.47 16.04
N LYS A 92 -1.97 10.52 16.79
CA LYS A 92 -2.45 11.89 16.58
C LYS A 92 -2.03 12.44 15.21
N VAL A 93 -0.83 12.10 14.75
CA VAL A 93 -0.35 12.48 13.41
C VAL A 93 -1.12 11.71 12.34
N ALA A 94 -1.28 10.39 12.49
CA ALA A 94 -2.01 9.52 11.57
C ALA A 94 -3.45 10.01 11.35
N GLU A 95 -4.19 10.31 12.43
CA GLU A 95 -5.55 10.87 12.35
C GLU A 95 -5.59 12.22 11.63
N CYS A 96 -4.58 13.06 11.83
CA CYS A 96 -4.51 14.38 11.22
C CYS A 96 -4.28 14.27 9.71
N VAL A 97 -3.30 13.47 9.30
CA VAL A 97 -2.92 13.33 7.88
C VAL A 97 -3.99 12.62 7.05
N GLN A 98 -4.74 11.70 7.67
CA GLN A 98 -5.85 10.98 7.02
C GLN A 98 -6.92 11.93 6.48
N ARG A 99 -7.19 13.04 7.16
CA ARG A 99 -8.16 14.06 6.72
C ARG A 99 -7.76 14.75 5.42
N PHE A 100 -6.47 14.70 5.07
CA PHE A 100 -5.91 15.29 3.86
C PHE A 100 -5.63 14.26 2.77
N GLY A 101 -6.07 13.01 2.96
CA GLY A 101 -5.85 11.94 2.00
C GLY A 101 -4.44 11.36 2.05
N TRP A 102 -3.83 11.31 3.23
CA TRP A 102 -2.51 10.71 3.48
C TRP A 102 -2.60 9.74 4.65
N HIS A 103 -1.81 8.68 4.64
CA HIS A 103 -1.67 7.74 5.74
C HIS A 103 -0.22 7.70 6.20
N LEU A 104 -0.03 7.26 7.45
CA LEU A 104 1.28 7.07 8.04
C LEU A 104 1.63 5.58 8.03
N ALA A 105 2.62 5.19 7.22
CA ALA A 105 3.11 3.81 7.13
C ALA A 105 4.60 3.78 7.47
N GLU A 106 4.99 2.97 8.46
CA GLU A 106 6.40 2.82 8.90
C GLU A 106 7.11 4.17 9.20
N GLY A 107 6.38 5.16 9.71
CA GLY A 107 6.93 6.49 10.01
C GLY A 107 7.07 7.43 8.81
N VAL A 108 6.62 7.03 7.62
CA VAL A 108 6.64 7.83 6.38
C VAL A 108 5.21 8.20 5.97
N LEU A 109 5.01 9.44 5.54
CA LEU A 109 3.72 9.87 5.01
C LEU A 109 3.55 9.37 3.59
N GLN A 110 2.42 8.72 3.33
CA GLN A 110 2.08 8.16 2.03
C GLN A 110 0.70 8.65 1.59
N PRO A 111 0.52 9.11 0.35
CA PRO A 111 -0.81 9.45 -0.17
C PRO A 111 -1.80 8.27 -0.12
N ASP A 112 -3.06 8.49 0.28
CA ASP A 112 -4.11 7.44 0.38
C ASP A 112 -4.47 6.76 -0.94
N ASP A 113 -4.09 7.35 -2.07
CA ASP A 113 -4.20 6.73 -3.39
C ASP A 113 -3.12 5.65 -3.61
N LEU A 114 -2.23 5.43 -2.63
CA LEU A 114 -1.28 4.32 -2.57
C LEU A 114 -1.80 3.17 -1.69
N GLN A 115 -3.12 2.99 -1.52
CA GLN A 115 -3.68 1.94 -0.65
C GLN A 115 -3.37 0.51 -1.15
N VAL A 116 -2.23 -0.01 -0.70
CA VAL A 116 -1.83 -1.41 -0.80
C VAL A 116 -2.50 -2.24 0.30
N GLU A 117 -2.71 -1.69 1.50
CA GLU A 117 -2.97 -2.50 2.70
C GLU A 117 -4.33 -3.23 2.74
N GLY A 118 -5.40 -2.62 2.24
CA GLY A 118 -6.70 -3.31 2.10
C GLY A 118 -6.82 -4.16 0.84
N ALA A 119 -6.05 -3.80 -0.19
CA ALA A 119 -6.10 -4.37 -1.53
C ALA A 119 -5.21 -5.62 -1.73
N THR A 120 -4.36 -5.92 -0.76
CA THR A 120 -3.30 -6.94 -0.89
C THR A 120 -3.28 -8.01 0.19
N ARG A 121 -4.31 -8.04 1.04
CA ARG A 121 -4.42 -9.01 2.15
C ARG A 121 -4.33 -10.47 1.68
N ASP A 122 -4.74 -10.72 0.44
CA ASP A 122 -4.80 -12.05 -0.16
C ASP A 122 -3.61 -12.34 -1.10
N LEU A 123 -2.63 -11.42 -1.22
CA LEU A 123 -1.41 -11.66 -2.01
C LEU A 123 -0.40 -12.53 -1.24
N SER A 124 0.50 -13.21 -1.97
CA SER A 124 1.70 -13.80 -1.37
C SER A 124 2.56 -12.71 -0.71
N THR A 125 3.26 -13.06 0.38
CA THR A 125 4.06 -12.11 1.15
C THR A 125 5.11 -11.41 0.29
N ASP A 126 5.68 -12.12 -0.68
CA ASP A 126 6.70 -11.59 -1.57
C ASP A 126 6.13 -10.54 -2.54
N ILE A 127 4.95 -10.78 -3.12
CA ILE A 127 4.30 -9.82 -4.02
C ILE A 127 3.85 -8.57 -3.25
N ARG A 128 3.35 -8.73 -2.02
CA ARG A 128 3.03 -7.59 -1.13
C ARG A 128 4.24 -6.70 -0.89
N GLU A 129 5.38 -7.32 -0.57
CA GLU A 129 6.58 -6.57 -0.24
C GLU A 129 7.16 -5.85 -1.46
N LEU A 130 7.07 -6.46 -2.65
CA LEU A 130 7.45 -5.82 -3.90
C LEU A 130 6.55 -4.61 -4.23
N LEU A 131 5.23 -4.74 -4.03
CA LEU A 131 4.31 -3.61 -4.16
C LEU A 131 4.65 -2.51 -3.14
N ARG A 132 4.72 -2.82 -1.84
CA ARG A 132 5.08 -1.85 -0.81
C ARG A 132 6.40 -1.14 -1.11
N THR A 133 7.40 -1.90 -1.58
CA THR A 133 8.69 -1.33 -1.97
C THR A 133 8.53 -0.37 -3.14
N ALA A 134 7.74 -0.70 -4.16
CA ALA A 134 7.48 0.21 -5.28
C ALA A 134 6.83 1.52 -4.82
N TYR A 135 5.80 1.43 -3.98
CA TYR A 135 5.09 2.58 -3.41
C TYR A 135 5.97 3.43 -2.49
N ARG A 136 6.78 2.79 -1.63
CA ARG A 136 7.74 3.46 -0.75
C ARG A 136 8.79 4.22 -1.55
N ARG A 137 9.40 3.57 -2.54
CA ARG A 137 10.43 4.19 -3.39
C ARG A 137 9.87 5.38 -4.17
N TYR A 138 8.65 5.25 -4.68
CA TYR A 138 7.94 6.37 -5.32
C TYR A 138 7.76 7.55 -4.37
N ALA A 139 7.36 7.31 -3.11
CA ALA A 139 7.21 8.35 -2.11
C ALA A 139 8.54 9.01 -1.69
N GLN A 140 9.67 8.32 -1.91
CA GLN A 140 11.04 8.78 -1.65
C GLN A 140 11.71 9.37 -2.89
N SER A 141 10.94 9.70 -3.94
CA SER A 141 11.47 10.20 -5.23
C SER A 141 12.43 9.24 -5.96
N ASP A 142 12.55 7.98 -5.52
CA ASP A 142 13.29 6.91 -6.20
C ASP A 142 12.42 6.29 -7.30
N TYR A 143 12.17 7.06 -8.35
CA TYR A 143 11.27 6.69 -9.44
C TYR A 143 11.77 5.49 -10.26
N SER A 144 13.09 5.39 -10.47
CA SER A 144 13.71 4.25 -11.16
C SER A 144 13.60 2.97 -10.34
N GLY A 145 13.89 3.06 -9.04
CA GLY A 145 13.72 1.94 -8.12
C GLY A 145 12.26 1.54 -7.97
N ALA A 146 11.32 2.49 -7.99
CA ALA A 146 9.89 2.23 -7.96
C ALA A 146 9.41 1.48 -9.21
N MET A 147 9.82 1.92 -10.41
CA MET A 147 9.54 1.25 -11.70
C MET A 147 10.08 -0.19 -11.70
N THR A 148 11.29 -0.38 -11.20
CA THR A 148 11.92 -1.71 -11.08
C THR A 148 11.09 -2.60 -10.16
N SER A 149 10.73 -2.12 -8.98
CA SER A 149 9.98 -2.88 -7.99
C SER A 149 8.58 -3.29 -8.48
N ILE A 150 7.84 -2.41 -9.17
CA ILE A 150 6.53 -2.79 -9.72
C ILE A 150 6.66 -3.81 -10.86
N CYS A 151 7.67 -3.68 -11.72
CA CYS A 151 7.92 -4.66 -12.78
C CYS A 151 8.27 -6.03 -12.19
N SER A 152 9.09 -6.05 -11.14
CA SER A 152 9.44 -7.27 -10.40
C SER A 152 8.21 -7.91 -9.76
N ALA A 153 7.26 -7.14 -9.21
CA ALA A 153 6.03 -7.69 -8.64
C ALA A 153 5.23 -8.51 -9.67
N VAL A 154 5.07 -7.97 -10.88
CA VAL A 154 4.37 -8.65 -11.98
C VAL A 154 5.21 -9.82 -12.54
N ASP A 155 6.53 -9.70 -12.61
CA ASP A 155 7.43 -10.80 -13.04
C ASP A 155 7.32 -12.00 -12.09
N SER A 156 7.37 -11.76 -10.78
CA SER A 156 7.22 -12.80 -9.75
C SER A 156 5.85 -13.47 -9.84
N LEU A 157 4.77 -12.67 -9.90
CA LEU A 157 3.41 -13.19 -10.03
C LEU A 157 3.22 -14.05 -11.27
N THR A 158 3.65 -13.57 -12.43
CA THR A 158 3.47 -14.33 -13.68
C THR A 158 4.30 -15.61 -13.69
N THR A 159 5.49 -15.59 -13.08
CA THR A 159 6.32 -16.78 -12.90
C THR A 159 5.62 -17.81 -12.02
N GLU A 160 5.03 -17.38 -10.90
CA GLU A 160 4.25 -18.23 -10.01
C GLU A 160 3.08 -18.91 -10.75
N VAL A 161 2.30 -18.14 -11.51
CA VAL A 161 1.17 -18.68 -12.29
C VAL A 161 1.63 -19.65 -13.38
N TYR A 162 2.74 -19.37 -14.06
CA TYR A 162 3.29 -20.28 -15.07
C TYR A 162 3.68 -21.63 -14.47
N GLN A 163 4.25 -21.62 -13.26
CA GLN A 163 4.60 -22.84 -12.55
C GLN A 163 3.37 -23.60 -12.07
N GLN A 164 2.36 -22.90 -11.53
CA GLN A 164 1.14 -23.50 -11.02
C GLN A 164 0.27 -24.14 -12.12
N HIS A 165 0.22 -23.53 -13.31
CA HIS A 165 -0.63 -23.97 -14.42
C HIS A 165 0.12 -24.62 -15.59
N ASP A 166 1.41 -24.95 -15.42
CA ASP A 166 2.28 -25.57 -16.43
C ASP A 166 2.22 -24.88 -17.81
N LEU A 167 2.40 -23.55 -17.82
CA LEU A 167 2.24 -22.73 -19.03
C LEU A 167 3.50 -22.67 -19.91
N GLY A 168 4.57 -23.37 -19.52
CA GLY A 168 5.90 -23.34 -20.15
C GLY A 168 6.84 -22.32 -19.50
N SER A 169 7.76 -21.75 -20.29
CA SER A 169 8.73 -20.76 -19.80
C SER A 169 8.18 -19.33 -19.89
N PRO A 170 8.19 -18.54 -18.78
CA PRO A 170 7.83 -17.13 -18.80
C PRO A 170 8.77 -16.24 -19.64
N HIS A 171 9.97 -16.73 -19.97
CA HIS A 171 10.98 -15.97 -20.71
C HIS A 171 10.75 -15.96 -22.22
N ASP A 172 9.92 -16.88 -22.72
CA ASP A 172 9.64 -17.00 -24.16
C ASP A 172 8.54 -16.03 -24.62
N ASP A 173 7.82 -15.44 -23.66
CA ASP A 173 6.70 -14.54 -23.90
C ASP A 173 7.09 -13.08 -23.65
N SER A 174 6.60 -12.17 -24.50
CA SER A 174 6.73 -10.74 -24.24
C SER A 174 6.02 -10.37 -22.93
N TYR A 175 6.43 -9.27 -22.29
CA TYR A 175 5.86 -8.84 -21.01
C TYR A 175 4.31 -8.80 -21.01
N GLN A 176 3.74 -8.25 -22.08
CA GLN A 176 2.28 -8.22 -22.28
C GLN A 176 1.70 -9.62 -22.48
N LYS A 177 2.33 -10.44 -23.34
CA LYS A 177 1.84 -11.79 -23.63
C LYS A 177 1.85 -12.66 -22.38
N ARG A 178 2.90 -12.56 -21.57
CA ARG A 178 3.04 -13.26 -20.30
C ARG A 178 1.95 -12.89 -19.30
N ALA A 179 1.72 -11.59 -19.06
CA ALA A 179 0.65 -11.14 -18.17
C ALA A 179 -0.73 -11.62 -18.63
N ASN A 180 -1.02 -11.55 -19.94
CA ASN A 180 -2.28 -12.07 -20.49
C ASN A 180 -2.41 -13.58 -20.33
N ARG A 181 -1.35 -14.33 -20.61
CA ARG A 181 -1.39 -15.80 -20.54
C ARG A 181 -1.59 -16.29 -19.11
N SER A 182 -0.90 -15.68 -18.15
CA SER A 182 -1.14 -15.91 -16.72
C SER A 182 -2.60 -15.64 -16.35
N PHE A 183 -3.16 -14.50 -16.77
CA PHE A 183 -4.55 -14.17 -16.45
C PHE A 183 -5.57 -15.12 -17.10
N LEU A 184 -5.32 -15.55 -18.34
CA LEU A 184 -6.19 -16.50 -19.04
C LEU A 184 -6.23 -17.88 -18.39
N ALA A 185 -5.13 -18.32 -17.76
CA ALA A 185 -5.10 -19.58 -17.03
C ALA A 185 -6.11 -19.61 -15.85
N LEU A 186 -6.52 -18.43 -15.37
CA LEU A 186 -7.44 -18.25 -14.25
C LEU A 186 -8.89 -18.02 -14.68
N GLU A 187 -9.20 -18.11 -15.98
CA GLU A 187 -10.54 -17.82 -16.54
C GLU A 187 -11.66 -18.56 -15.81
N SER A 188 -11.50 -19.87 -15.63
CA SER A 188 -12.51 -20.73 -15.00
C SER A 188 -12.80 -20.31 -13.55
N GLN A 189 -11.76 -19.99 -12.78
CA GLN A 189 -11.87 -19.57 -11.38
C GLN A 189 -12.54 -18.20 -11.27
N ILE A 190 -12.13 -17.24 -12.11
CA ILE A 190 -12.70 -15.89 -12.13
C ILE A 190 -14.19 -15.94 -12.53
N LYS A 191 -14.55 -16.71 -13.56
CA LYS A 191 -15.96 -16.88 -13.96
C LYS A 191 -16.79 -17.58 -12.87
N ALA A 192 -16.22 -18.53 -12.15
CA ALA A 192 -16.89 -19.17 -11.01
C ALA A 192 -17.16 -18.16 -9.88
N ASN A 193 -16.19 -17.30 -9.55
CA ASN A 193 -16.35 -16.24 -8.55
C ASN A 193 -17.44 -15.24 -8.94
N LEU A 194 -17.50 -14.83 -10.21
CA LEU A 194 -18.57 -13.95 -10.72
C LEU A 194 -19.94 -14.64 -10.67
N SER A 195 -20.00 -15.94 -10.94
CA SER A 195 -21.23 -16.73 -10.82
C SER A 195 -21.73 -16.79 -9.37
N ALA A 196 -20.82 -16.94 -8.40
CA ALA A 196 -21.15 -16.89 -6.97
C ALA A 196 -21.70 -15.52 -6.54
N GLY A 197 -21.34 -14.45 -7.25
CA GLY A 197 -21.90 -13.11 -7.13
C GLY A 197 -23.32 -12.95 -7.68
N HIS A 198 -23.96 -14.03 -8.15
CA HIS A 198 -25.31 -14.03 -8.76
C HIS A 198 -25.41 -13.23 -10.08
N LEU A 199 -24.30 -13.09 -10.83
CA LEU A 199 -24.35 -12.53 -12.18
C LEU A 199 -24.95 -13.55 -13.16
N ALA A 200 -25.73 -13.06 -14.12
CA ALA A 200 -26.26 -13.88 -15.20
C ALA A 200 -25.12 -14.32 -16.16
N ALA A 201 -25.26 -15.49 -16.76
CA ALA A 201 -24.19 -16.10 -17.57
C ALA A 201 -23.78 -15.23 -18.78
N ASP A 202 -24.73 -14.57 -19.44
CA ASP A 202 -24.45 -13.66 -20.55
C ASP A 202 -23.68 -12.41 -20.11
N GLU A 203 -23.99 -11.91 -18.91
CA GLU A 203 -23.30 -10.78 -18.30
C GLU A 203 -21.88 -11.18 -17.87
N ILE A 204 -21.68 -12.40 -17.35
CA ILE A 204 -20.34 -12.92 -17.01
C ILE A 204 -19.42 -12.95 -18.24
N GLU A 205 -19.91 -13.40 -19.40
CA GLU A 205 -19.11 -13.41 -20.62
C GLU A 205 -18.75 -11.99 -21.09
N ARG A 206 -19.67 -11.04 -20.97
CA ARG A 206 -19.39 -9.62 -21.28
C ARG A 206 -18.37 -9.02 -20.33
N VAL A 207 -18.53 -9.25 -19.03
CA VAL A 207 -17.59 -8.79 -18.00
C VAL A 207 -16.22 -9.38 -18.26
N TRP A 208 -16.13 -10.70 -18.48
CA TRP A 208 -14.87 -11.39 -18.77
C TRP A 208 -14.17 -10.82 -20.00
N LYS A 209 -14.89 -10.64 -21.11
CA LYS A 209 -14.33 -10.07 -22.35
C LYS A 209 -13.73 -8.69 -22.11
N ASN A 210 -14.45 -7.82 -21.41
CA ASN A 210 -13.96 -6.47 -21.10
C ASN A 210 -12.80 -6.51 -20.11
N TYR A 211 -12.87 -7.38 -19.10
CA TYR A 211 -11.84 -7.47 -18.08
C TYR A 211 -10.50 -7.95 -18.64
N LYS A 212 -10.54 -9.00 -19.48
CA LYS A 212 -9.40 -9.44 -20.28
C LYS A 212 -8.84 -8.31 -21.15
N GLY A 213 -9.72 -7.55 -21.80
CA GLY A 213 -9.34 -6.38 -22.60
C GLY A 213 -8.59 -5.33 -21.78
N SER A 214 -9.10 -4.98 -20.60
CA SER A 214 -8.48 -4.01 -19.68
C SER A 214 -7.11 -4.48 -19.19
N LEU A 215 -6.98 -5.75 -18.82
CA LEU A 215 -5.68 -6.32 -18.40
C LEU A 215 -4.66 -6.30 -19.52
N ASN A 216 -5.08 -6.64 -20.74
CA ASN A 216 -4.22 -6.56 -21.91
C ASN A 216 -3.68 -5.13 -22.15
N GLN A 217 -4.53 -4.12 -22.02
CA GLN A 217 -4.14 -2.71 -22.16
C GLN A 217 -3.21 -2.27 -21.04
N ALA A 218 -3.51 -2.61 -19.78
CA ALA A 218 -2.64 -2.31 -18.65
C ALA A 218 -1.25 -2.94 -18.80
N ALA A 219 -1.18 -4.20 -19.26
CA ALA A 219 0.08 -4.90 -19.49
C ALA A 219 0.87 -4.30 -20.67
N TYR A 220 0.18 -3.80 -21.71
CA TYR A 220 0.82 -3.07 -22.80
C TYR A 220 1.41 -1.74 -22.32
N VAL A 221 0.66 -0.96 -21.55
CA VAL A 221 1.09 0.34 -21.00
C VAL A 221 2.29 0.16 -20.08
N LEU A 222 2.19 -0.75 -19.09
CA LEU A 222 3.30 -1.04 -18.19
C LEU A 222 4.54 -1.56 -18.94
N GLY A 223 4.36 -2.48 -19.89
CA GLY A 223 5.47 -2.98 -20.70
C GLY A 223 6.14 -1.88 -21.54
N SER A 224 5.38 -0.88 -21.99
CA SER A 224 5.91 0.27 -22.71
C SER A 224 6.70 1.21 -21.81
N PHE A 225 6.20 1.49 -20.60
CA PHE A 225 6.95 2.25 -19.61
C PHE A 225 8.24 1.53 -19.21
N ARG A 226 8.17 0.22 -18.92
CA ARG A 226 9.35 -0.59 -18.60
C ARG A 226 10.45 -0.46 -19.65
N ARG A 227 10.12 -0.59 -20.95
CA ARG A 227 11.11 -0.47 -22.03
C ARG A 227 11.75 0.91 -22.06
N ASN A 228 10.93 1.95 -22.07
CA ASN A 228 11.43 3.33 -22.17
C ASN A 228 12.20 3.79 -20.92
N SER A 229 11.91 3.21 -19.75
CA SER A 229 12.64 3.48 -18.50
C SER A 229 13.89 2.61 -18.32
N SER A 230 14.01 1.46 -19.00
CA SER A 230 15.15 0.52 -18.84
C SER A 230 16.21 0.66 -19.94
N ASP A 231 15.87 1.22 -21.10
CA ASP A 231 16.72 1.21 -22.32
C ASP A 231 17.69 2.40 -22.41
N VAL A 232 17.79 3.22 -21.36
CA VAL A 232 18.67 4.39 -21.38
C VAL A 232 19.88 4.15 -20.49
N HIS A 233 21.02 3.84 -21.13
CA HIS A 233 22.37 3.93 -20.58
C HIS A 233 22.78 5.38 -20.21
N GLY A 234 21.81 6.21 -19.83
CA GLY A 234 21.96 7.60 -19.48
C GLY A 234 20.70 8.01 -18.72
N VAL A 235 20.91 8.56 -17.53
CA VAL A 235 19.91 9.12 -16.63
C VAL A 235 18.94 10.01 -17.40
N THR A 236 17.87 9.44 -17.92
CA THR A 236 16.70 10.22 -18.34
C THR A 236 15.74 10.06 -17.18
N GLU A 237 15.55 11.15 -16.43
CA GLU A 237 14.62 11.22 -15.31
C GLU A 237 13.32 10.55 -15.70
N CYS A 238 12.96 9.50 -14.96
CA CYS A 238 11.69 8.82 -15.17
C CYS A 238 10.62 9.77 -14.62
N PRO A 239 9.78 10.40 -15.48
CA PRO A 239 8.85 11.41 -15.00
C PRO A 239 7.94 10.82 -13.92
N PRO A 240 7.75 11.50 -12.78
CA PRO A 240 6.96 10.98 -11.67
C PRO A 240 5.58 10.48 -12.11
N GLU A 241 4.93 11.19 -13.03
CA GLU A 241 3.61 10.85 -13.55
C GLU A 241 3.61 9.52 -14.32
N LEU A 242 4.67 9.24 -15.09
CA LEU A 242 4.79 7.98 -15.83
C LEU A 242 5.03 6.80 -14.88
N VAL A 243 5.87 7.00 -13.87
CA VAL A 243 6.10 5.96 -12.85
C VAL A 243 4.84 5.70 -12.03
N ARG A 244 4.06 6.76 -11.75
CA ARG A 244 2.76 6.61 -11.11
C ARG A 244 1.83 5.73 -11.94
N HIS A 245 1.69 6.02 -13.23
CA HIS A 245 0.85 5.21 -14.12
C HIS A 245 1.35 3.77 -14.26
N ALA A 246 2.66 3.54 -14.22
CA ALA A 246 3.23 2.20 -14.19
C ALA A 246 2.86 1.45 -12.91
N ILE A 247 2.96 2.11 -11.75
CA ILE A 247 2.53 1.56 -10.46
C ILE A 247 1.04 1.21 -10.48
N ASP A 248 0.18 2.09 -11.02
CA ASP A 248 -1.25 1.83 -11.13
C ASP A 248 -1.54 0.63 -12.05
N CYS A 249 -0.91 0.57 -13.23
CA CYS A 249 -1.06 -0.56 -14.16
C CYS A 249 -0.58 -1.88 -13.56
N GLY A 250 0.59 -1.89 -12.93
CA GLY A 250 1.14 -3.09 -12.29
C GLY A 250 0.30 -3.55 -11.12
N THR A 251 -0.18 -2.61 -10.30
CA THR A 251 -1.09 -2.91 -9.18
C THR A 251 -2.40 -3.52 -9.70
N PHE A 252 -2.96 -2.97 -10.77
CA PHE A 252 -4.16 -3.52 -11.41
C PHE A 252 -3.92 -4.95 -11.91
N ILE A 253 -2.82 -5.21 -12.62
CA ILE A 253 -2.47 -6.57 -13.11
C ILE A 253 -2.32 -7.53 -11.94
N VAL A 254 -1.59 -7.12 -10.89
CA VAL A 254 -1.35 -7.96 -9.71
C VAL A 254 -2.67 -8.35 -9.07
N ARG A 255 -3.50 -7.35 -8.74
CA ARG A 255 -4.81 -7.57 -8.10
C ARG A 255 -5.74 -8.42 -8.94
N SER A 256 -5.74 -8.20 -10.26
CA SER A 256 -6.63 -8.92 -11.17
C SER A 256 -6.29 -10.40 -11.24
N THR A 257 -4.99 -10.71 -11.20
CA THR A 257 -4.50 -12.08 -11.30
C THR A 257 -4.66 -12.82 -9.97
N THR A 258 -4.35 -12.18 -8.84
CA THR A 258 -4.45 -12.85 -7.54
C THR A 258 -5.88 -13.11 -7.11
N ALA A 259 -6.84 -12.25 -7.48
CA ALA A 259 -8.26 -12.51 -7.25
C ALA A 259 -8.77 -13.80 -7.95
N GLY A 260 -8.05 -14.30 -8.95
CA GLY A 260 -8.31 -15.61 -9.56
C GLY A 260 -7.72 -16.78 -8.76
N MET A 261 -6.55 -16.60 -8.14
CA MET A 261 -5.79 -17.66 -7.46
C MET A 261 -6.45 -18.14 -6.14
N ASP A 262 -7.17 -17.27 -5.43
CA ASP A 262 -7.80 -17.59 -4.13
C ASP A 262 -8.96 -18.61 -4.22
N GLY A 263 -9.41 -18.95 -5.43
CA GLY A 263 -10.46 -19.96 -5.65
C GLY A 263 -10.05 -21.38 -5.24
N ASP A 264 -8.76 -21.72 -5.29
CA ASP A 264 -8.28 -23.08 -5.00
C ASP A 264 -8.07 -23.33 -3.50
N ALA A 265 -7.76 -22.29 -2.70
CA ALA A 265 -7.51 -22.44 -1.26
C ALA A 265 -8.77 -22.82 -0.46
N GLN A 266 -9.97 -22.51 -0.97
CA GLN A 266 -11.23 -22.84 -0.29
C GLN A 266 -11.77 -24.24 -0.61
N LEU A 267 -11.28 -24.91 -1.64
CA LEU A 267 -11.70 -26.28 -2.00
C LEU A 267 -10.83 -27.38 -1.35
N GLY A 268 -9.60 -27.06 -0.94
CA GLY A 268 -8.67 -28.01 -0.30
C GLY A 268 -8.85 -28.21 1.21
N SER A 269 -9.64 -27.38 1.91
CA SER A 269 -9.74 -27.37 3.37
C SER A 269 -11.01 -28.01 3.94
N ARG A 270 -11.88 -28.62 3.11
CA ARG A 270 -13.12 -29.29 3.56
C ARG A 270 -13.08 -30.82 3.59
N GLY A 271 -11.94 -31.44 3.34
CA GLY A 271 -11.77 -32.90 3.47
C GLY A 271 -10.76 -33.24 4.56
N PHE A 272 -11.25 -33.84 5.66
CA PHE A 272 -10.55 -34.49 6.79
C PHE A 272 -10.94 -33.95 8.17
N PHE A 273 -12.25 -34.00 8.48
CA PHE A 273 -12.66 -34.26 9.87
C PHE A 273 -12.57 -35.78 10.08
N SER A 274 -11.46 -36.23 10.66
CA SER A 274 -11.36 -37.55 11.27
C SER A 274 -12.01 -37.49 12.65
N PRO A 275 -12.93 -38.40 13.01
CA PRO A 275 -13.55 -38.40 14.34
C PRO A 275 -12.59 -39.08 15.32
N SER A 276 -12.03 -38.31 16.24
CA SER A 276 -11.26 -38.87 17.36
C SER A 276 -12.14 -39.14 18.59
N PRO A 277 -11.75 -40.12 19.43
CA PRO A 277 -12.67 -40.91 20.23
C PRO A 277 -12.61 -40.52 21.71
N HIS A 278 -13.77 -40.43 22.38
CA HIS A 278 -13.88 -40.52 23.85
C HIS A 278 -15.32 -40.94 24.18
N SER A 279 -15.51 -42.21 24.53
CA SER A 279 -15.47 -42.77 25.89
C SER A 279 -16.84 -42.77 26.56
N THR A 280 -17.45 -43.95 26.48
CA THR A 280 -18.32 -44.60 27.48
C THR A 280 -18.46 -43.87 28.81
N VAL A 281 -19.69 -43.47 29.13
CA VAL A 281 -20.21 -43.50 30.51
C VAL A 281 -21.62 -44.10 30.46
N GLN A 282 -21.75 -45.28 31.06
CA GLN A 282 -23.00 -45.93 31.42
C GLN A 282 -23.74 -45.07 32.46
N GLY A 283 -25.03 -44.83 32.26
CA GLY A 283 -25.91 -44.18 33.22
C GLY A 283 -27.33 -44.74 33.10
N ALA A 284 -27.73 -45.49 34.12
CA ALA A 284 -28.90 -46.36 34.17
C ALA A 284 -30.25 -45.67 33.85
N SER A 285 -31.04 -46.34 33.02
CA SER A 285 -32.49 -46.17 32.93
C SER A 285 -33.14 -47.25 33.79
N GLN A 286 -33.70 -46.88 34.94
CA GLN A 286 -34.70 -47.69 35.63
C GLN A 286 -35.91 -46.84 36.00
N ARG A 287 -37.05 -47.43 35.63
CA ARG A 287 -38.42 -46.95 35.57
C ARG A 287 -38.99 -46.60 36.94
N LEU A 288 -39.88 -45.59 36.98
CA LEU A 288 -40.94 -45.49 37.97
C LEU A 288 -42.31 -45.48 37.27
N PRO A 289 -43.36 -46.00 37.93
CA PRO A 289 -44.65 -46.33 37.31
C PRO A 289 -45.59 -45.12 37.23
N GLY A 290 -46.45 -45.11 36.20
CA GLY A 290 -47.53 -44.12 36.08
C GLY A 290 -48.72 -44.41 37.00
N PRO A 291 -49.71 -43.51 37.03
CA PRO A 291 -51.09 -43.87 37.31
C PRO A 291 -52.03 -43.54 36.15
N VAL A 292 -52.93 -44.49 35.97
CA VAL A 292 -54.06 -44.58 35.04
C VAL A 292 -55.12 -43.52 35.36
N CYS A 293 -55.64 -42.82 34.33
CA CYS A 293 -56.87 -42.05 34.42
C CYS A 293 -58.09 -42.95 34.20
N ARG A 294 -59.12 -42.72 35.02
CA ARG A 294 -60.48 -43.28 34.95
C ARG A 294 -61.17 -42.92 33.62
N GLU A 295 -61.83 -43.88 32.97
CA GLU A 295 -63.28 -44.16 33.01
C GLU A 295 -63.55 -45.52 32.35
#